data_AF-A0A521CER6-F1
#
_entry.id   AF-A0A521CER6-F1
#
_cell.length_a   1.000
_cell.length_b   1.000
_cell.length_c   1.000
_cell.angle_alpha   90.00
_cell.angle_beta   90.00
_cell.angle_gamma   90.00
#
_symmetry.space_group_name_H-M   'P 1'
#
loop_
_entity.id
_entity.type
_entity.pdbx_description
1 polymer ?
#
loop_
_entity_poly.entity_id
_entity_poly.type
_entity_poly.pdbx_seq_one_letter_code
_entity_poly.pdbx_strand_id
1 'polypeptide(L)'
;MDNPWYQGSAEVTTYQPEELIGTKLRALYQRKKGRDLFDLHYAIENLDLDVDKIIECFHAYMNKEENKAPSAREFEMNLEEKMKDEEFTGDIMALLRPEVEYEQDKAFENISSNLIQKL
;
A
#
# COMPACT_ATOMS: atom_id res chain seq x y z
N MET A 1 29.92 -0.63 -17.03
CA MET A 1 30.37 -1.50 -18.13
C MET A 1 29.39 -1.25 -19.26
N ASP A 2 29.76 -0.41 -20.23
CA ASP A 2 28.96 -0.21 -21.44
C ASP A 2 29.75 -0.79 -22.60
N ASN A 3 29.11 -1.62 -23.41
CA ASN A 3 29.70 -2.12 -24.64
C ASN A 3 28.66 -2.03 -25.77
N PRO A 4 29.06 -2.22 -27.05
CA PRO A 4 28.15 -2.04 -28.18
C PRO A 4 26.90 -2.94 -28.20
N TRP A 5 26.84 -3.95 -27.33
CA TRP A 5 25.77 -4.95 -27.19
C TRP A 5 25.07 -4.92 -25.82
N TYR A 6 25.53 -4.06 -24.91
CA TYR A 6 25.00 -3.94 -23.55
C TYR A 6 25.08 -2.50 -23.09
N GLN A 7 23.91 -1.91 -22.88
CA GLN A 7 23.73 -0.68 -22.14
C GLN A 7 23.06 -1.08 -20.82
N GLY A 8 23.63 -0.69 -19.68
CA GLY A 8 23.17 -1.10 -18.34
C GLY A 8 21.79 -0.58 -17.92
N SER A 9 20.97 -0.10 -18.84
CA SER A 9 19.65 0.50 -18.64
C SER A 9 18.63 -0.12 -19.60
N ALA A 10 17.42 -0.37 -19.13
CA ALA A 10 16.30 -0.81 -19.95
C ALA A 10 15.04 -0.02 -19.56
N GLU A 11 14.23 0.35 -20.55
CA GLU A 11 12.92 0.94 -20.29
C GLU A 11 11.93 -0.17 -19.94
N VAL A 12 11.15 0.05 -18.88
CA VAL A 12 10.13 -0.90 -18.42
C VAL A 12 8.79 -0.17 -18.37
N THR A 13 7.82 -0.66 -19.15
CA THR A 13 6.44 -0.18 -19.07
C THR A 13 5.84 -0.64 -17.73
N THR A 14 5.38 0.32 -16.93
CA THR A 14 4.73 0.08 -15.64
C THR A 14 3.43 0.88 -15.53
N TYR A 15 2.56 0.46 -14.61
CA TYR A 15 1.35 1.19 -14.24
C TYR A 15 1.69 2.52 -13.54
N GLN A 16 0.71 3.42 -13.50
CA GLN A 16 0.84 4.67 -12.75
C GLN A 16 0.95 4.37 -11.25
N PRO A 17 1.73 5.18 -10.49
CA PRO A 17 1.87 4.99 -9.04
C PRO A 17 0.54 4.87 -8.31
N GLU A 18 -0.44 5.71 -8.64
CA GLU A 18 -1.77 5.73 -8.01
C GLU A 18 -2.52 4.42 -8.22
N GLU A 19 -2.41 3.81 -9.40
CA GLU A 19 -3.01 2.50 -9.69
C GLU A 19 -2.33 1.39 -8.86
N LEU A 20 -1.00 1.42 -8.78
CA LEU A 20 -0.24 0.48 -7.95
C LEU A 20 -0.66 0.59 -6.47
N ILE A 21 -0.75 1.81 -5.94
CA ILE A 21 -1.16 2.06 -4.55
C ILE A 21 -2.64 1.72 -4.32
N GLY A 22 -3.53 1.98 -5.28
CA GLY A 22 -4.93 1.55 -5.21
C GLY A 22 -5.07 0.02 -5.09
N THR A 23 -4.27 -0.74 -5.83
CA THR A 23 -4.25 -2.21 -5.68
C THR A 23 -3.67 -2.67 -4.34
N LYS A 24 -2.71 -1.91 -3.77
CA LYS A 24 -2.18 -2.16 -2.43
C LYS A 24 -3.21 -1.88 -1.34
N LEU A 25 -4.03 -0.84 -1.48
CA LEU A 25 -5.11 -0.53 -0.56
C LEU A 25 -6.15 -1.66 -0.52
N ARG A 26 -6.52 -2.20 -1.69
CA ARG A 26 -7.34 -3.42 -1.79
C ARG A 26 -6.69 -4.61 -1.09
N ALA A 27 -5.41 -4.87 -1.40
CA ALA A 27 -4.70 -5.99 -0.83
C ALA A 27 -4.57 -5.90 0.70
N LEU A 28 -4.33 -4.70 1.22
CA LEU A 28 -4.32 -4.41 2.65
C LEU A 28 -5.67 -4.75 3.28
N TYR A 29 -6.79 -4.42 2.65
CA TYR A 29 -8.12 -4.78 3.16
C TYR A 29 -8.37 -6.29 3.15
N GLN A 30 -8.10 -6.94 2.02
CA GLN A 30 -8.46 -8.35 1.82
C GLN A 30 -7.50 -9.35 2.50
N ARG A 31 -6.23 -8.98 2.69
CA ARG A 31 -5.18 -9.86 3.22
C ARG A 31 -4.68 -9.39 4.58
N LYS A 32 -4.01 -10.29 5.28
CA LYS A 32 -3.34 -10.02 6.56
C LYS A 32 -1.82 -10.07 6.34
N LYS A 33 -1.28 -8.99 5.78
CA LYS A 33 0.15 -8.84 5.42
C LYS A 33 0.63 -7.46 5.81
N GLY A 34 1.51 -7.36 6.82
CA GLY A 34 2.02 -6.09 7.33
C GLY A 34 2.72 -5.24 6.28
N ARG A 35 3.44 -5.88 5.35
CA ARG A 35 4.08 -5.22 4.21
C ARG A 35 3.16 -4.38 3.33
N ASP A 36 1.87 -4.73 3.20
CA ASP A 36 0.94 -3.92 2.40
C ASP A 36 0.68 -2.57 3.10
N LEU A 37 0.70 -2.52 4.45
CA LEU A 37 0.63 -1.27 5.21
C LEU A 37 1.92 -0.45 5.03
N PHE A 38 3.08 -1.10 5.11
CA PHE A 38 4.37 -0.47 4.86
C PHE A 38 4.42 0.17 3.46
N ASP A 39 4.05 -0.57 2.41
CA ASP A 39 4.10 -0.09 1.03
C ASP A 39 3.23 1.16 0.84
N LEU A 40 2.02 1.18 1.41
CA LEU A 40 1.13 2.34 1.37
C LEU A 40 1.74 3.53 2.12
N HIS A 41 2.22 3.30 3.34
CA HIS A 41 2.79 4.35 4.19
C HIS A 41 4.01 4.98 3.52
N TYR A 42 4.94 4.15 3.06
CA TYR A 42 6.15 4.59 2.38
C TYR A 42 5.82 5.36 1.09
N ALA A 43 4.86 4.89 0.30
CA ALA A 43 4.47 5.56 -0.93
C ALA A 43 3.85 6.94 -0.67
N ILE A 44 2.96 7.07 0.31
CA ILE A 44 2.34 8.34 0.68
C ILE A 44 3.37 9.37 1.19
N GLU A 45 4.43 8.91 1.86
CA GLU A 45 5.47 9.81 2.37
C GLU A 45 6.51 10.21 1.32
N ASN A 46 6.76 9.36 0.32
CA ASN A 46 7.90 9.52 -0.59
C ASN A 46 7.51 9.85 -2.05
N LEU A 47 6.23 9.73 -2.41
CA LEU A 47 5.73 10.02 -3.75
C LEU A 47 4.69 11.14 -3.72
N ASP A 48 4.68 11.96 -4.78
CA ASP A 48 3.62 12.93 -5.02
C ASP A 48 2.44 12.19 -5.67
N LEU A 49 1.46 11.80 -4.85
CA LEU A 49 0.34 10.95 -5.25
C LEU A 49 -0.98 11.69 -5.17
N ASP A 50 -1.82 11.49 -6.18
CA ASP A 50 -3.21 11.94 -6.16
C ASP A 50 -4.10 10.93 -5.42
N VAL A 51 -4.50 11.30 -4.21
CA VAL A 51 -5.32 10.45 -3.33
C VAL A 51 -6.67 10.12 -3.96
N ASP A 52 -7.28 11.05 -4.70
CA ASP A 52 -8.59 10.83 -5.30
C ASP A 52 -8.50 9.74 -6.39
N LYS A 53 -7.40 9.73 -7.16
CA LYS A 53 -7.13 8.66 -8.14
C LYS A 53 -6.83 7.32 -7.49
N ILE A 54 -6.11 7.29 -6.37
CA ILE A 54 -5.87 6.04 -5.62
C ILE A 54 -7.21 5.41 -5.21
N ILE A 55 -8.13 6.23 -4.68
CA ILE A 55 -9.46 5.80 -4.25
C ILE A 55 -10.31 5.36 -5.44
N GLU A 56 -10.27 6.10 -6.56
CA GLU A 56 -10.93 5.70 -7.81
C GLU A 56 -10.44 4.33 -8.30
N CYS A 57 -9.12 4.12 -8.35
CA CYS A 57 -8.52 2.84 -8.72
C CYS A 57 -8.95 1.74 -7.75
N PHE A 58 -8.89 1.98 -6.43
CA PHE A 58 -9.33 1.03 -5.41
C PHE A 58 -10.78 0.57 -5.64
N HIS A 59 -11.72 1.50 -5.85
CA HIS A 59 -13.11 1.17 -6.13
C HIS A 59 -13.27 0.40 -7.45
N ALA A 60 -12.55 0.79 -8.51
CA ALA A 60 -12.59 0.10 -9.79
C ALA A 60 -12.15 -1.37 -9.65
N TYR A 61 -11.09 -1.64 -8.89
CA TYR A 61 -10.62 -3.01 -8.64
C TYR A 61 -11.55 -3.80 -7.72
N MET A 62 -12.10 -3.18 -6.67
CA MET A 62 -13.08 -3.85 -5.80
C MET A 62 -14.32 -4.29 -6.60
N ASN A 63 -14.88 -3.40 -7.42
CA ASN A 63 -16.03 -3.69 -8.26
C ASN A 63 -15.74 -4.79 -9.29
N LYS A 64 -14.54 -4.81 -9.87
CA LYS A 64 -14.13 -5.83 -10.85
C LYS A 64 -14.07 -7.24 -10.26
N GLU A 65 -13.77 -7.36 -8.98
CA GLU A 65 -13.72 -8.64 -8.27
C GLU A 65 -15.08 -9.05 -7.67
N GLU A 66 -16.15 -8.34 -8.02
CA GLU A 66 -17.49 -8.49 -7.42
C GLU A 66 -17.47 -8.34 -5.88
N ASN A 67 -16.44 -7.68 -5.36
CA ASN A 67 -16.28 -7.40 -3.94
C ASN A 67 -16.85 -6.03 -3.63
N LYS A 68 -17.77 -5.94 -2.68
CA LYS A 68 -18.26 -4.67 -2.19
C LYS A 68 -17.10 -3.90 -1.53
N ALA A 69 -16.82 -2.69 -2.01
CA ALA A 69 -15.88 -1.79 -1.35
C ALA A 69 -16.36 -1.49 0.08
N PRO A 70 -15.50 -1.64 1.11
CA PRO A 70 -15.85 -1.28 2.48
C PRO A 70 -16.06 0.23 2.58
N SER A 71 -16.91 0.64 3.52
CA SER A 71 -16.89 2.00 4.05
C SER A 71 -15.59 2.26 4.81
N ALA A 72 -15.22 3.53 4.98
CA ALA A 72 -14.08 3.95 5.80
C ALA A 72 -14.07 3.27 7.18
N ARG A 73 -15.23 3.18 7.85
CA ARG A 73 -15.34 2.57 9.18
C ARG A 73 -15.14 1.06 9.16
N GLU A 74 -15.68 0.36 8.15
CA GLU A 74 -15.47 -1.10 8.00
C GLU A 74 -13.99 -1.41 7.74
N PHE A 75 -13.30 -0.59 6.94
CA PHE A 75 -11.88 -0.73 6.69
C PHE A 75 -11.08 -0.47 7.97
N GLU A 76 -11.34 0.62 8.67
CA GLU A 76 -10.65 0.97 9.92
C GLU A 76 -10.76 -0.16 10.94
N MET A 77 -11.97 -0.67 11.20
CA MET A 77 -12.17 -1.81 12.11
C MET A 77 -11.40 -3.06 11.66
N ASN A 78 -11.39 -3.34 10.35
CA ASN A 78 -10.63 -4.46 9.80
C ASN A 78 -9.12 -4.32 10.05
N LEU A 79 -8.58 -3.11 9.94
CA LEU A 79 -7.17 -2.84 10.15
C LEU A 79 -6.81 -2.81 11.65
N GLU A 80 -7.68 -2.27 12.52
CA GLU A 80 -7.55 -2.35 13.98
C GLU A 80 -7.43 -3.81 14.45
N GLU A 81 -8.24 -4.72 13.90
CA GLU A 81 -8.17 -6.15 14.22
C GLU A 81 -6.86 -6.79 13.72
N LYS A 82 -6.33 -6.35 12.58
CA LYS A 82 -5.05 -6.83 12.05
C LYS A 82 -3.87 -6.36 12.91
N MET A 83 -3.93 -5.13 13.44
CA MET A 83 -2.89 -4.58 14.30
C MET A 83 -2.72 -5.33 15.62
N LYS A 84 -3.74 -6.09 16.07
CA LYS A 84 -3.67 -6.95 17.26
C LYS A 84 -2.92 -8.27 17.02
N ASP A 85 -2.56 -8.56 15.77
CA ASP A 85 -1.94 -9.82 15.39
C ASP A 85 -0.42 -9.70 15.24
N GLU A 86 0.30 -10.61 15.90
CA GLU A 86 1.76 -10.64 15.91
C GLU A 86 2.36 -10.99 14.53
N GLU A 87 1.69 -11.83 13.73
CA GLU A 87 2.16 -12.15 12.38
C GLU A 87 2.03 -10.93 11.46
N PHE A 88 0.92 -10.19 11.56
CA PHE A 88 0.73 -8.96 10.80
C PHE A 88 1.74 -7.87 11.16
N THR A 89 1.97 -7.65 12.45
CA THR A 89 2.89 -6.60 12.93
C THR A 89 4.36 -6.97 12.75
N GLY A 90 4.71 -8.26 12.79
CA GLY A 90 6.07 -8.76 12.60
C GLY A 90 6.48 -9.05 11.15
N ASP A 91 5.53 -9.23 10.22
CA ASP A 91 5.71 -9.60 8.80
C ASP A 91 6.85 -8.85 8.11
N ILE A 92 6.91 -7.53 8.32
CA ILE A 92 7.78 -6.64 7.55
C ILE A 92 9.16 -6.45 8.18
N MET A 93 9.30 -6.68 9.49
CA MET A 93 10.50 -6.30 10.26
C MET A 93 11.78 -6.97 9.76
N ALA A 94 11.69 -8.22 9.29
CA ALA A 94 12.84 -8.95 8.74
C ALA A 94 13.18 -8.58 7.28
N LEU A 95 12.33 -7.82 6.61
CA LEU A 95 12.45 -7.46 5.19
C LEU A 95 12.93 -6.02 4.98
N LEU A 96 12.89 -5.19 6.04
CA LEU A 96 13.32 -3.81 5.98
C LEU A 96 14.83 -3.70 5.78
N ARG A 97 15.23 -2.69 5.01
CA ARG A 97 16.64 -2.33 4.91
C ARG A 97 17.07 -1.70 6.23
N PRO A 98 18.33 -1.89 6.67
CA PRO A 98 18.83 -1.33 7.93
C PRO A 98 18.64 0.19 8.06
N GLU A 99 18.57 0.91 6.93
CA GLU A 99 18.43 2.36 6.89
C GLU A 99 16.97 2.85 6.94
N VAL A 100 15.98 1.96 6.88
CA VAL A 100 14.56 2.32 6.91
C VAL A 100 14.03 2.19 8.34
N GLU A 101 13.82 3.34 8.99
CA GLU A 101 13.07 3.39 10.23
C GLU A 101 11.58 3.25 9.93
N TYR A 102 10.91 2.32 10.61
CA TYR A 102 9.50 2.04 10.38
C TYR A 102 8.81 1.66 11.69
N GLU A 103 7.72 2.35 11.99
CA GLU A 103 6.85 2.08 13.13
C GLU A 103 5.45 1.77 12.62
N GLN A 104 4.99 0.53 12.85
CA GLN A 104 3.71 0.03 12.33
C GLN A 104 2.52 0.88 12.82
N ASP A 105 2.53 1.36 14.06
CA ASP A 105 1.45 2.18 14.62
C ASP A 105 1.37 3.55 13.94
N LYS A 106 2.51 4.18 13.65
CA LYS A 106 2.55 5.44 12.88
C LYS A 106 2.07 5.23 11.45
N ALA A 107 2.44 4.11 10.85
CA ALA A 107 1.96 3.74 9.52
C ALA A 107 0.43 3.55 9.50
N PHE A 108 -0.12 2.90 10.53
CA PHE A 108 -1.56 2.76 10.72
C PHE A 108 -2.27 4.11 10.84
N GLU A 109 -1.77 5.02 11.68
CA GLU A 109 -2.36 6.36 11.87
C GLU A 109 -2.31 7.20 10.57
N ASN A 110 -1.17 7.15 9.88
CA ASN A 110 -0.96 7.88 8.63
C ASN A 110 -1.94 7.39 7.54
N ILE A 111 -2.04 6.07 7.33
CA ILE A 111 -2.93 5.49 6.32
C ILE A 111 -4.41 5.68 6.69
N SER A 112 -4.74 5.57 7.97
CA SER A 112 -6.10 5.83 8.43
C SER A 112 -6.54 7.26 8.11
N SER A 113 -5.69 8.25 8.38
CA SER A 113 -6.01 9.67 8.19
C SER A 113 -5.96 10.11 6.73
N ASN A 114 -4.97 9.65 5.97
CA ASN A 114 -4.71 10.18 4.62
C ASN A 114 -5.45 9.44 3.51
N LEU A 115 -5.81 8.17 3.71
CA LEU A 115 -6.51 7.34 2.72
C LEU A 115 -7.86 6.83 3.24
N ILE A 116 -7.88 6.08 4.35
CA ILE A 116 -9.09 5.34 4.77
C ILE A 116 -10.25 6.28 5.10
N GLN A 117 -10.00 7.40 5.78
CA GLN A 117 -11.04 8.38 6.12
C GLN A 117 -11.64 9.10 4.89
N LYS A 118 -11.02 8.98 3.72
CA LYS A 118 -11.49 9.59 2.47
C LYS A 118 -12.26 8.61 1.57
N LEU A 119 -12.40 7.35 1.99
CA LEU A 119 -13.20 6.31 1.32
C LEU A 119 -14.71 6.55 1.45
#